data_AF-A0A8H2WBP7-F1
#
_entry.id   AF-A0A8H2WBP7-F1
#
_cell.length_a   1.000
_cell.length_b   1.000
_cell.length_c   1.000
_cell.angle_alpha   90.00
_cell.angle_beta   90.00
_cell.angle_gamma   90.00
#
_symmetry.space_group_name_H-M   'P 1'
#
loop_
_entity.id
_entity.type
_entity.pdbx_description
1 polymer ?
#
loop_
_entity_poly.entity_id
_entity_poly.type
_entity_poly.pdbx_seq_one_letter_code
_entity_poly.pdbx_strand_id
1 'polypeptide(L)'
;MKIFSNNPSVSSTGMALITNLAAKVREEVQTFMATPLSPVLALDRQIAMRTLDNSLEVMTLQINACSMATCIQSVEDAAPVFRRACPEPLGQPINLANILLDPSVNLRHFVSLDIMGSVASGRLTHFRYEVTYSAELCDRMFQLQENYGLQWLHGLPDQFIMIFAWINSLYETQGAGVNIELINRIETEVDRVKIVTSSSGDPSLKIARTAVHECWRMAVLIYLYMVLCGADASDCRVVSTMKRFMRLVKGTKPGRIPDTYMANPMIVAGVAACKDRDRDIIRQRILSVPECATPGTAGHDAVLQLQDVWARASGEGRAAVWADLRIACFNITGM
;
A
#
# COMPACT_ATOMS: atom_id res chain seq x y z
N MET A 1 -27.68 -14.12 -8.98
CA MET A 1 -26.34 -13.57 -8.65
C MET A 1 -25.22 -14.58 -8.98
N LYS A 2 -25.20 -15.11 -10.23
CA LYS A 2 -24.25 -16.13 -10.72
C LYS A 2 -23.61 -15.75 -12.07
N ILE A 3 -23.78 -14.49 -12.51
CA ILE A 3 -23.44 -14.07 -13.89
C ILE A 3 -22.08 -13.35 -13.96
N PHE A 4 -21.54 -12.85 -12.84
CA PHE A 4 -20.23 -12.18 -12.81
C PHE A 4 -19.06 -13.09 -12.39
N SER A 5 -19.27 -14.40 -12.23
CA SER A 5 -18.25 -15.33 -11.71
C SER A 5 -17.41 -16.05 -12.78
N ASN A 6 -17.71 -15.88 -14.08
CA ASN A 6 -17.25 -16.85 -15.09
C ASN A 6 -16.05 -16.42 -15.94
N ASN A 7 -15.51 -15.21 -15.76
CA ASN A 7 -14.14 -14.89 -16.19
C ASN A 7 -13.69 -13.57 -15.54
N PRO A 8 -12.94 -13.62 -14.43
CA PRO A 8 -12.48 -12.41 -13.74
C PRO A 8 -11.29 -11.72 -14.45
N SER A 9 -10.76 -12.29 -15.53
CA SER A 9 -9.72 -11.67 -16.35
C SER A 9 -10.31 -10.56 -17.22
N VAL A 10 -9.68 -9.39 -17.23
CA VAL A 10 -10.06 -8.28 -18.13
C VAL A 10 -9.92 -8.74 -19.59
N SER A 11 -10.99 -8.61 -20.37
CA SER A 11 -10.97 -8.97 -21.80
C SER A 11 -10.02 -8.06 -22.59
N SER A 12 -9.59 -8.50 -23.79
CA SER A 12 -8.79 -7.65 -24.69
C SER A 12 -9.46 -6.30 -24.97
N THR A 13 -10.77 -6.29 -25.16
CA THR A 13 -11.57 -5.07 -25.28
C THR A 13 -11.51 -4.20 -24.02
N GLY A 14 -11.63 -4.82 -22.83
CA GLY A 14 -11.49 -4.12 -21.55
C GLY A 14 -10.11 -3.49 -21.38
N MET A 15 -9.05 -4.20 -21.73
CA MET A 15 -7.68 -3.70 -21.70
C MET A 15 -7.46 -2.54 -22.67
N ALA A 16 -8.03 -2.61 -23.88
CA ALA A 16 -7.99 -1.50 -24.83
C ALA A 16 -8.70 -0.24 -24.29
N LEU A 17 -9.83 -0.41 -23.60
CA LEU A 17 -10.53 0.71 -22.96
C LEU A 17 -9.70 1.33 -21.83
N ILE A 18 -9.13 0.52 -20.93
CA ILE A 18 -8.25 1.00 -19.86
C ILE A 18 -7.05 1.77 -20.44
N THR A 19 -6.42 1.24 -21.49
CA THR A 19 -5.29 1.88 -22.16
C THR A 19 -5.68 3.23 -22.75
N ASN A 20 -6.84 3.31 -23.42
CA ASN A 20 -7.34 4.55 -23.98
C ASN A 20 -7.69 5.59 -22.90
N LEU A 21 -8.29 5.16 -21.79
CA LEU A 21 -8.58 6.05 -20.65
C LEU A 21 -7.27 6.58 -20.04
N ALA A 22 -6.28 5.72 -19.83
CA ALA A 22 -4.98 6.11 -19.30
C ALA A 22 -4.25 7.10 -20.22
N ALA A 23 -4.30 6.90 -21.54
CA ALA A 23 -3.71 7.82 -22.51
C ALA A 23 -4.38 9.22 -22.45
N LYS A 24 -5.71 9.27 -22.37
CA LYS A 24 -6.46 10.53 -22.25
C LYS A 24 -6.14 11.27 -20.96
N VAL A 25 -6.07 10.55 -19.84
CA VAL A 25 -5.72 11.16 -18.56
C VAL A 25 -4.27 11.66 -18.57
N ARG A 26 -3.34 10.92 -19.18
CA ARG A 26 -1.96 11.38 -19.33
C ARG A 26 -1.88 12.68 -20.14
N GLU A 27 -2.64 12.78 -21.24
CA GLU A 27 -2.74 14.01 -22.04
C GLU A 27 -3.32 15.18 -21.22
N GLU A 28 -4.35 14.93 -20.41
CA GLU A 28 -4.93 15.93 -19.50
C GLU A 28 -3.90 16.41 -18.46
N VAL A 29 -3.21 15.47 -17.81
CA VAL A 29 -2.13 15.76 -16.84
C VAL A 29 -1.04 16.59 -17.49
N GLN A 30 -0.57 16.22 -18.68
CA GLN A 30 0.47 16.96 -19.41
C GLN A 30 0.00 18.38 -19.76
N THR A 31 -1.23 18.52 -20.24
CA THR A 31 -1.83 19.82 -20.58
C THR A 31 -1.94 20.72 -19.35
N PHE A 32 -2.42 20.17 -18.23
CA PHE A 32 -2.52 20.89 -16.98
C PHE A 32 -1.15 21.32 -16.45
N MET A 33 -0.15 20.42 -16.49
CA MET A 33 1.20 20.70 -16.01
C MET A 33 1.98 21.67 -16.91
N ALA A 34 1.66 21.74 -18.20
CA ALA A 34 2.19 22.75 -19.11
C ALA A 34 1.62 24.16 -18.84
N THR A 35 0.46 24.25 -18.16
CA THR A 35 -0.16 25.52 -17.81
C THR A 35 0.52 26.11 -16.57
N PRO A 36 1.03 27.37 -16.63
CA PRO A 36 1.62 28.04 -15.47
C PRO A 36 0.66 28.09 -14.27
N LEU A 37 1.24 28.14 -13.07
CA LEU A 37 0.47 28.31 -11.83
C LEU A 37 -0.43 29.55 -11.94
N SER A 38 -1.74 29.34 -11.72
CA SER A 38 -2.69 30.45 -11.70
C SER A 38 -2.34 31.42 -10.56
N PRO A 39 -2.44 32.75 -10.79
CA PRO A 39 -2.29 33.72 -9.71
C PRO A 39 -3.38 33.56 -8.64
N VAL A 40 -4.51 32.91 -8.98
CA VAL A 40 -5.57 32.52 -8.05
C VAL A 40 -5.33 31.07 -7.61
N LEU A 41 -4.55 30.89 -6.55
CA LEU A 41 -4.16 29.56 -6.04
C LEU A 41 -5.33 28.63 -5.74
N ALA A 42 -6.48 29.17 -5.30
CA ALA A 42 -7.68 28.37 -5.03
C ALA A 42 -8.25 27.75 -6.31
N LEU A 43 -8.23 28.48 -7.43
CA LEU A 43 -8.67 27.97 -8.72
C LEU A 43 -7.69 26.92 -9.25
N ASP A 44 -6.39 27.15 -9.08
CA ASP A 44 -5.35 26.19 -9.46
C ASP A 44 -5.54 24.84 -8.76
N ARG A 45 -5.74 24.89 -7.43
CA ARG A 45 -6.01 23.71 -6.60
C ARG A 45 -7.26 22.98 -7.04
N GLN A 46 -8.34 23.71 -7.35
CA GLN A 46 -9.58 23.09 -7.79
C GLN A 46 -9.43 22.35 -9.12
N ILE A 47 -8.68 22.92 -10.07
CA ILE A 47 -8.38 22.26 -11.36
C ILE A 47 -7.47 21.04 -11.11
N ALA A 48 -6.43 21.19 -10.30
CA ALA A 48 -5.54 20.10 -9.91
C ALA A 48 -6.31 18.93 -9.27
N MET A 49 -7.25 19.20 -8.36
CA MET A 49 -8.09 18.18 -7.73
C MET A 49 -8.93 17.41 -8.74
N ARG A 50 -9.50 18.09 -9.75
CA ARG A 50 -10.29 17.44 -10.80
C ARG A 50 -9.41 16.57 -11.71
N THR A 51 -8.26 17.06 -12.13
CA THR A 51 -7.32 16.28 -12.96
C THR A 51 -6.77 15.08 -12.18
N LEU A 52 -6.57 15.25 -10.87
CA LEU A 52 -6.18 14.16 -9.97
C LEU A 52 -7.30 13.10 -9.85
N ASP A 53 -8.56 13.50 -9.75
CA ASP A 53 -9.70 12.56 -9.71
C ASP A 53 -9.73 11.63 -10.92
N ASN A 54 -9.65 12.20 -12.12
CA ASN A 54 -9.62 11.41 -13.36
C ASN A 54 -8.44 10.42 -13.37
N SER A 55 -7.29 10.84 -12.83
CA SER A 55 -6.10 9.99 -12.69
C SER A 55 -6.34 8.82 -11.72
N LEU A 56 -6.89 9.09 -10.55
CA LEU A 56 -7.12 8.08 -9.52
C LEU A 56 -8.20 7.07 -9.90
N GLU A 57 -9.24 7.50 -10.62
CA GLU A 57 -10.25 6.58 -11.16
C GLU A 57 -9.63 5.56 -12.11
N VAL A 58 -8.78 6.00 -13.04
CA VAL A 58 -8.09 5.11 -13.98
C VAL A 58 -7.07 4.23 -13.26
N MET A 59 -6.32 4.77 -12.29
CA MET A 59 -5.35 3.98 -11.51
C MET A 59 -6.00 2.82 -10.75
N THR A 60 -7.23 3.00 -10.24
CA THR A 60 -8.00 1.93 -9.57
C THR A 60 -8.25 0.74 -10.49
N LEU A 61 -8.41 0.99 -11.80
CA LEU A 61 -8.54 -0.07 -12.80
C LEU A 61 -7.17 -0.67 -13.13
N GLN A 62 -6.15 0.18 -13.30
CA GLN A 62 -4.80 -0.25 -13.65
C GLN A 62 -4.17 -1.17 -12.61
N ILE A 63 -4.35 -0.91 -11.30
CA ILE A 63 -3.73 -1.73 -10.24
C ILE A 63 -4.16 -3.21 -10.29
N ASN A 64 -5.33 -3.49 -10.87
CA ASN A 64 -5.91 -4.82 -10.98
C ASN A 64 -5.70 -5.45 -12.37
N ALA A 65 -5.23 -4.69 -13.35
CA ALA A 65 -5.26 -5.08 -14.77
C ALA A 65 -3.94 -4.85 -15.52
N CYS A 66 -3.08 -3.98 -15.02
CA CYS A 66 -1.85 -3.56 -15.66
C CYS A 66 -0.64 -3.93 -14.80
N SER A 67 0.55 -3.90 -15.41
CA SER A 67 1.81 -4.22 -14.75
C SER A 67 2.13 -3.28 -13.59
N MET A 68 2.99 -3.73 -12.69
CA MET A 68 3.53 -2.91 -11.62
C MET A 68 4.21 -1.65 -12.18
N ALA A 69 5.00 -1.80 -13.25
CA ALA A 69 5.68 -0.68 -13.91
C ALA A 69 4.68 0.39 -14.41
N THR A 70 3.58 -0.04 -15.03
CA THR A 70 2.51 0.88 -15.45
C THR A 70 1.89 1.61 -14.26
N CYS A 71 1.66 0.92 -13.15
CA CYS A 71 1.09 1.52 -11.95
C CYS A 71 2.06 2.53 -11.31
N ILE A 72 3.35 2.20 -11.20
CA ILE A 72 4.39 3.12 -10.71
C ILE A 72 4.43 4.37 -11.59
N GLN A 73 4.48 4.21 -12.91
CA GLN A 73 4.49 5.34 -13.84
C GLN A 73 3.25 6.22 -13.71
N SER A 74 2.06 5.63 -13.53
CA SER A 74 0.84 6.40 -13.33
C SER A 74 0.91 7.27 -12.06
N VAL A 75 1.44 6.74 -10.96
CA VAL A 75 1.63 7.52 -9.72
C VAL A 75 2.67 8.64 -9.94
N GLU A 76 3.79 8.35 -10.61
CA GLU A 76 4.82 9.32 -10.97
C GLU A 76 4.25 10.46 -11.83
N ASP A 77 3.44 10.13 -12.85
CA ASP A 77 2.79 11.10 -13.73
C ASP A 77 1.84 12.02 -12.96
N ALA A 78 1.10 11.49 -11.98
CA ALA A 78 0.11 12.25 -11.21
C ALA A 78 0.71 13.02 -10.00
N ALA A 79 1.90 12.66 -9.54
CA ALA A 79 2.58 13.31 -8.42
C ALA A 79 2.64 14.85 -8.54
N PRO A 80 3.06 15.46 -9.65
CA PRO A 80 3.09 16.92 -9.77
C PRO A 80 1.69 17.57 -9.72
N VAL A 81 0.65 16.87 -10.20
CA VAL A 81 -0.75 17.34 -10.11
C VAL A 81 -1.22 17.30 -8.66
N PHE A 82 -0.97 16.19 -7.96
CA PHE A 82 -1.23 16.08 -6.53
C PHE A 82 -0.56 17.21 -5.74
N ARG A 83 0.71 17.51 -6.05
CA ARG A 83 1.42 18.60 -5.39
C ARG A 83 0.75 19.97 -5.56
N ARG A 84 0.18 20.26 -6.74
CA ARG A 84 -0.58 21.51 -6.98
C ARG A 84 -1.93 21.52 -6.27
N ALA A 85 -2.50 20.35 -5.99
CA ALA A 85 -3.73 20.22 -5.22
C ALA A 85 -3.51 20.42 -3.71
N CYS A 86 -2.30 20.20 -3.20
CA CYS A 86 -1.98 20.37 -1.78
C CYS A 86 -2.03 21.84 -1.32
N PRO A 87 -2.47 22.10 -0.06
CA PRO A 87 -2.48 23.44 0.50
C PRO A 87 -1.08 23.98 0.85
N GLU A 88 -0.10 23.11 1.07
CA GLU A 88 1.25 23.48 1.49
C GLU A 88 2.10 24.07 0.34
N PRO A 89 2.90 25.12 0.59
CA PRO A 89 3.76 25.73 -0.43
C PRO A 89 4.76 24.74 -1.03
N LEU A 90 5.06 24.86 -2.34
CA LEU A 90 6.01 23.97 -3.04
C LEU A 90 7.33 23.77 -2.26
N GLY A 91 7.80 22.52 -2.18
CA GLY A 91 9.02 22.13 -1.46
C GLY A 91 8.84 21.93 0.05
N GLN A 92 7.72 22.33 0.65
CA GLN A 92 7.43 22.02 2.04
C GLN A 92 6.85 20.61 2.20
N PRO A 93 7.11 19.93 3.34
CA PRO A 93 6.44 18.68 3.68
C PRO A 93 4.92 18.79 3.60
N ILE A 94 4.27 17.68 3.24
CA ILE A 94 2.81 17.62 3.13
C ILE A 94 2.25 17.13 4.47
N ASN A 95 1.28 17.84 5.04
CA ASN A 95 0.71 17.44 6.32
C ASN A 95 -0.25 16.26 6.12
N LEU A 96 0.22 15.07 6.50
CA LEU A 96 -0.51 13.83 6.28
C LEU A 96 -1.82 13.77 7.08
N ALA A 97 -1.79 14.25 8.32
CA ALA A 97 -2.94 14.24 9.21
C ALA A 97 -4.10 15.07 8.63
N ASN A 98 -3.79 16.26 8.09
CA ASN A 98 -4.79 17.11 7.45
C ASN A 98 -5.43 16.41 6.25
N ILE A 99 -4.63 15.76 5.40
CA ILE A 99 -5.16 15.02 4.24
C ILE A 99 -6.05 13.86 4.70
N LEU A 100 -5.60 13.03 5.64
CA LEU A 100 -6.36 11.84 6.08
C LEU A 100 -7.67 12.19 6.81
N LEU A 101 -7.74 13.37 7.43
CA LEU A 101 -8.95 13.90 8.06
C LEU A 101 -9.86 14.66 7.09
N ASP A 102 -9.39 15.02 5.90
CA ASP A 102 -10.16 15.76 4.91
C ASP A 102 -11.23 14.87 4.26
N PRO A 103 -12.45 15.38 4.02
CA PRO A 103 -13.49 14.60 3.33
C PRO A 103 -13.13 14.22 1.89
N SER A 104 -12.22 14.96 1.22
CA SER A 104 -11.79 14.70 -0.15
C SER A 104 -11.14 13.32 -0.25
N VAL A 105 -11.73 12.46 -1.08
CA VAL A 105 -11.23 11.10 -1.34
C VAL A 105 -9.93 11.15 -2.15
N ASN A 106 -9.79 12.17 -2.99
CA ASN A 106 -8.78 12.33 -4.03
C ASN A 106 -7.37 12.38 -3.41
N LEU A 107 -7.15 13.34 -2.51
CA LEU A 107 -5.85 13.53 -1.88
C LEU A 107 -5.47 12.32 -1.02
N ARG A 108 -6.44 11.77 -0.29
CA ARG A 108 -6.23 10.57 0.56
C ARG A 108 -5.90 9.34 -0.25
N HIS A 109 -6.52 9.17 -1.40
CA HIS A 109 -6.28 8.04 -2.27
C HIS A 109 -4.89 8.14 -2.92
N PHE A 110 -4.49 9.32 -3.40
CA PHE A 110 -3.11 9.51 -3.91
C PHE A 110 -2.07 9.19 -2.84
N VAL A 111 -2.22 9.77 -1.64
CA VAL A 111 -1.32 9.52 -0.50
C VAL A 111 -1.26 8.04 -0.14
N SER A 112 -2.40 7.35 -0.16
CA SER A 112 -2.44 5.92 0.11
C SER A 112 -1.69 5.11 -0.95
N LEU A 113 -1.82 5.46 -2.23
CA LEU A 113 -1.09 4.84 -3.32
C LEU A 113 0.42 5.12 -3.24
N ASP A 114 0.83 6.34 -2.90
CA ASP A 114 2.25 6.70 -2.76
C ASP A 114 2.92 5.92 -1.61
N ILE A 115 2.29 5.94 -0.42
CA ILE A 115 2.81 5.23 0.76
C ILE A 115 2.78 3.72 0.54
N MET A 116 1.69 3.16 0.03
CA MET A 116 1.61 1.72 -0.20
C MET A 116 2.50 1.25 -1.34
N GLY A 117 2.65 2.06 -2.39
CA GLY A 117 3.59 1.82 -3.47
C GLY A 117 5.01 1.74 -2.93
N SER A 118 5.41 2.70 -2.09
CA SER A 118 6.70 2.68 -1.39
C SER A 118 6.89 1.40 -0.55
N VAL A 119 5.92 1.07 0.29
CA VAL A 119 5.97 -0.12 1.16
C VAL A 119 6.05 -1.42 0.34
N ALA A 120 5.27 -1.56 -0.73
CA ALA A 120 5.19 -2.79 -1.52
C ALA A 120 6.37 -2.97 -2.51
N SER A 121 7.09 -1.90 -2.84
CA SER A 121 8.20 -1.92 -3.81
C SER A 121 9.58 -1.69 -3.19
N GLY A 122 9.64 -1.25 -1.93
CA GLY A 122 10.89 -0.80 -1.31
C GLY A 122 11.41 0.53 -1.89
N ARG A 123 10.65 1.21 -2.75
CA ARG A 123 10.95 2.58 -3.23
C ARG A 123 10.63 3.61 -2.14
N LEU A 124 11.18 4.81 -2.28
CA LEU A 124 10.78 5.95 -1.45
C LEU A 124 9.43 6.50 -1.92
N THR A 125 8.72 7.18 -1.03
CA THR A 125 7.54 7.97 -1.40
C THR A 125 7.95 9.15 -2.29
N HIS A 126 7.04 9.62 -3.13
CA HIS A 126 7.26 10.78 -3.99
C HIS A 126 7.39 12.07 -3.19
N PHE A 127 6.71 12.13 -2.03
CA PHE A 127 6.72 13.29 -1.16
C PHE A 127 7.18 12.95 0.25
N ARG A 128 7.77 13.96 0.90
CA ARG A 128 8.00 13.93 2.34
C ARG A 128 6.71 14.31 3.05
N TYR A 129 6.19 13.37 3.82
CA TYR A 129 5.03 13.58 4.67
C TYR A 129 5.45 14.03 6.06
N GLU A 130 4.86 15.13 6.53
CA GLU A 130 4.91 15.49 7.94
C GLU A 130 3.87 14.66 8.70
N VAL A 131 4.34 13.89 9.68
CA VAL A 131 3.49 13.00 10.45
C VAL A 131 3.47 13.42 11.92
N THR A 132 2.43 14.14 12.32
CA THR A 132 2.16 14.50 13.71
C THR A 132 1.30 13.41 14.36
N TYR A 133 1.90 12.23 14.60
CA TYR A 133 1.17 11.10 15.16
C TYR A 133 0.75 11.35 16.62
N SER A 134 -0.55 11.21 16.91
CA SER A 134 -1.10 11.23 18.28
C SER A 134 -2.27 10.24 18.44
N ALA A 135 -2.51 9.80 19.68
CA ALA A 135 -3.62 8.88 19.97
C ALA A 135 -4.99 9.52 19.67
N GLU A 136 -5.13 10.83 19.93
CA GLU A 136 -6.35 11.58 19.60
C GLU A 136 -6.61 11.62 18.10
N LEU A 137 -5.56 11.77 17.29
CA LEU A 137 -5.65 11.73 15.84
C LEU A 137 -6.14 10.37 15.35
N CYS A 138 -5.61 9.27 15.91
CA CYS A 138 -6.06 7.92 15.58
C CYS A 138 -7.53 7.66 15.94
N ASP A 139 -7.98 8.15 17.09
CA ASP A 139 -9.38 8.06 17.49
C ASP A 139 -10.30 8.85 16.56
N ARG A 140 -9.89 10.06 16.15
CA ARG A 140 -10.63 10.86 15.15
C ARG A 140 -10.71 10.15 13.81
N MET A 141 -9.59 9.60 13.32
CA MET A 141 -9.58 8.84 12.06
C MET A 141 -10.48 7.61 12.15
N PHE A 142 -10.46 6.89 13.27
CA PHE A 142 -11.35 5.75 13.49
C PHE A 142 -12.83 6.14 13.42
N GLN A 143 -13.22 7.29 13.99
CA GLN A 143 -14.59 7.79 13.90
C GLN A 143 -15.01 8.19 12.48
N LEU A 144 -14.07 8.72 11.68
CA LEU A 144 -14.33 9.11 10.29
C LEU A 144 -14.32 7.92 9.32
N GLN A 145 -13.71 6.80 9.70
CA GLN A 145 -13.49 5.63 8.86
C GLN A 145 -14.80 5.02 8.33
N GLU A 146 -15.90 5.07 9.10
CA GLU A 146 -17.21 4.56 8.65
C GLU A 146 -17.81 5.37 7.49
N ASN A 147 -17.48 6.67 7.40
CA ASN A 147 -18.07 7.57 6.42
C ASN A 147 -17.11 7.92 5.27
N TYR A 148 -15.81 7.90 5.53
CA TYR A 148 -14.82 8.49 4.63
C TYR A 148 -13.55 7.66 4.42
N GLY A 149 -13.31 6.56 5.15
CA GLY A 149 -12.03 5.83 5.05
C GLY A 149 -11.83 5.08 3.73
N LEU A 150 -10.57 4.80 3.36
CA LEU A 150 -10.24 4.02 2.15
C LEU A 150 -10.14 2.50 2.40
N GLN A 151 -10.51 2.06 3.60
CA GLN A 151 -10.54 0.66 3.98
C GLN A 151 -11.41 -0.19 3.03
N TRP A 152 -12.51 0.35 2.52
CA TRP A 152 -13.37 -0.37 1.56
C TRP A 152 -12.64 -0.68 0.24
N LEU A 153 -11.66 0.14 -0.13
CA LEU A 153 -10.91 0.01 -1.37
C LEU A 153 -9.68 -0.90 -1.20
N HIS A 154 -8.88 -0.66 -0.16
CA HIS A 154 -7.59 -1.35 0.01
C HIS A 154 -7.59 -2.43 1.12
N GLY A 155 -8.67 -2.54 1.90
CA GLY A 155 -8.72 -3.40 3.09
C GLY A 155 -7.81 -2.94 4.24
N LEU A 156 -7.21 -1.75 4.10
CA LEU A 156 -6.23 -1.17 5.00
C LEU A 156 -6.84 0.02 5.75
N PRO A 157 -6.90 -0.03 7.10
CA PRO A 157 -7.23 1.14 7.91
C PRO A 157 -6.26 2.31 7.70
N ASP A 158 -6.78 3.53 7.58
CA ASP A 158 -6.00 4.75 7.36
C ASP A 158 -4.96 5.00 8.47
N GLN A 159 -5.19 4.51 9.70
CA GLN A 159 -4.23 4.60 10.80
C GLN A 159 -2.93 3.86 10.47
N PHE A 160 -3.00 2.71 9.78
CA PHE A 160 -1.80 1.99 9.37
C PHE A 160 -1.07 2.72 8.23
N ILE A 161 -1.77 3.39 7.30
CA ILE A 161 -1.13 4.29 6.31
C ILE A 161 -0.30 5.37 7.02
N MET A 162 -0.86 5.99 8.05
CA MET A 162 -0.16 7.00 8.83
C MET A 162 1.04 6.42 9.58
N ILE A 163 0.94 5.22 10.15
CA ILE A 163 2.08 4.56 10.81
C ILE A 163 3.17 4.20 9.79
N PHE A 164 2.83 3.72 8.59
CA PHE A 164 3.82 3.48 7.53
C PHE A 164 4.55 4.76 7.14
N ALA A 165 3.82 5.86 6.93
CA ALA A 165 4.44 7.16 6.67
C ALA A 165 5.31 7.63 7.83
N TRP A 166 4.88 7.41 9.08
CA TRP A 166 5.67 7.75 10.25
C TRP A 166 7.00 6.99 10.26
N ILE A 167 6.95 5.68 10.04
CA ILE A 167 8.15 4.83 9.90
C ILE A 167 9.07 5.37 8.78
N ASN A 168 8.52 5.68 7.61
CA ASN A 168 9.29 6.21 6.48
C ASN A 168 9.97 7.55 6.80
N SER A 169 9.26 8.49 7.44
CA SER A 169 9.83 9.78 7.85
C SER A 169 10.96 9.63 8.90
N LEU A 170 10.87 8.61 9.76
CA LEU A 170 11.86 8.32 10.78
C LEU A 170 13.09 7.62 10.21
N TYR A 171 12.97 6.90 9.10
CA TYR A 171 14.08 6.21 8.45
C TYR A 171 15.23 7.17 8.08
N GLU A 172 14.91 8.40 7.68
CA GLU A 172 15.90 9.45 7.38
C GLU A 172 16.49 10.11 8.64
N THR A 173 15.92 9.85 9.82
CA THR A 173 16.33 10.49 11.07
C THR A 173 17.44 9.68 11.74
N GLN A 174 18.61 10.30 11.93
CA GLN A 174 19.76 9.66 12.54
C GLN A 174 19.43 9.12 13.95
N GLY A 175 19.72 7.83 14.18
CA GLY A 175 19.53 7.17 15.47
C GLY A 175 18.09 6.74 15.79
N ALA A 176 17.10 7.04 14.93
CA ALA A 176 15.71 6.63 15.17
C ALA A 176 15.55 5.10 15.24
N GLY A 177 16.29 4.36 14.40
CA GLY A 177 16.27 2.90 14.34
C GLY A 177 16.81 2.15 15.56
N VAL A 178 17.51 2.85 16.46
CA VAL A 178 18.07 2.27 17.69
C VAL A 178 17.44 2.87 18.96
N ASN A 179 16.51 3.82 18.80
CA ASN A 179 15.80 4.42 19.92
C ASN A 179 14.69 3.49 20.40
N ILE A 180 14.95 2.77 21.50
CA ILE A 180 14.03 1.78 22.07
C ILE A 180 12.69 2.41 22.50
N GLU A 181 12.71 3.63 23.06
CA GLU A 181 11.48 4.31 23.49
C GLU A 181 10.58 4.64 22.30
N LEU A 182 11.18 5.11 21.20
CA LEU A 182 10.48 5.38 19.96
C LEU A 182 9.90 4.10 19.33
N ILE A 183 10.68 3.02 19.29
CA ILE A 183 10.24 1.72 18.77
C ILE A 183 9.05 1.20 19.59
N ASN A 184 9.18 1.17 20.92
CA ASN A 184 8.10 0.74 21.82
C ASN A 184 6.84 1.60 21.66
N ARG A 185 7.02 2.91 21.41
CA ARG A 185 5.89 3.81 21.13
C ARG A 185 5.18 3.40 19.85
N ILE A 186 5.90 3.13 18.76
CA ILE A 186 5.28 2.70 17.50
C ILE A 186 4.57 1.35 17.69
N GLU A 187 5.19 0.38 18.36
CA GLU A 187 4.57 -0.92 18.66
C GLU A 187 3.26 -0.76 19.44
N THR A 188 3.27 0.06 20.49
CA THR A 188 2.07 0.35 21.31
C THR A 188 0.96 0.95 20.45
N GLU A 189 1.31 1.84 19.55
CA GLU A 189 0.36 2.52 18.67
C GLU A 189 -0.21 1.58 17.60
N VAL A 190 0.59 0.68 17.06
CA VAL A 190 0.16 -0.42 16.18
C VAL A 190 -0.85 -1.35 16.88
N ASP A 191 -0.60 -1.69 18.15
CA ASP A 191 -1.51 -2.52 18.95
C ASP A 191 -2.84 -1.80 19.27
N ARG A 192 -2.80 -0.48 19.45
CA ARG A 192 -3.99 0.36 19.76
C ARG A 192 -4.93 0.57 18.59
N VAL A 193 -4.49 0.35 17.34
CA VAL A 193 -5.36 0.53 16.16
C VAL A 193 -6.62 -0.32 16.30
N LYS A 194 -7.78 0.33 16.35
CA LYS A 194 -9.08 -0.32 16.53
C LYS A 194 -9.54 -0.97 15.24
N ILE A 195 -10.15 -2.15 15.36
CA ILE A 195 -10.75 -2.88 14.23
C ILE A 195 -12.26 -2.64 14.25
N VAL A 196 -12.80 -2.07 13.18
CA VAL A 196 -14.26 -1.89 13.04
C VAL A 196 -14.94 -3.25 12.90
N THR A 197 -15.60 -3.69 13.97
CA THR A 197 -16.52 -4.83 13.93
C THR A 197 -17.93 -4.30 13.70
N SER A 198 -18.42 -4.34 12.46
CA SER A 198 -19.80 -3.93 12.18
C SER A 198 -20.77 -4.78 13.01
N SER A 199 -21.75 -4.14 13.65
CA SER A 199 -22.77 -4.82 14.47
C SER A 199 -23.70 -5.68 13.60
N SER A 200 -24.03 -5.20 12.40
CA SER A 200 -24.74 -5.95 11.36
C SER A 200 -23.74 -6.58 10.36
N GLY A 201 -23.82 -7.89 10.16
CA GLY A 201 -23.00 -8.58 9.15
C GLY A 201 -22.88 -10.07 9.41
N ASP A 202 -22.70 -10.83 8.32
CA ASP A 202 -22.38 -12.25 8.34
C ASP A 202 -21.17 -12.52 9.26
N PRO A 203 -21.28 -13.42 10.26
CA PRO A 203 -20.18 -13.77 11.15
C PRO A 203 -18.90 -14.17 10.41
N SER A 204 -19.01 -14.83 9.26
CA SER A 204 -17.87 -15.24 8.44
C SER A 204 -17.11 -14.04 7.85
N LEU A 205 -17.84 -12.99 7.42
CA LEU A 205 -17.24 -11.74 6.93
C LEU A 205 -16.60 -10.94 8.06
N LYS A 206 -17.16 -10.99 9.27
CA LYS A 206 -16.53 -10.37 10.45
C LYS A 206 -15.19 -11.03 10.77
N ILE A 207 -15.15 -12.37 10.79
CA ILE A 207 -13.91 -13.12 11.01
C ILE A 207 -12.88 -12.81 9.91
N ALA A 208 -13.31 -12.80 8.65
CA ALA A 208 -12.46 -12.47 7.51
C ALA A 208 -11.85 -11.06 7.63
N ARG A 209 -12.67 -10.04 7.96
CA ARG A 209 -12.21 -8.66 8.14
C ARG A 209 -11.23 -8.54 9.31
N THR A 210 -11.53 -9.14 10.46
CA THR A 210 -10.61 -9.17 11.60
C THR A 210 -9.28 -9.80 11.20
N ALA A 211 -9.31 -10.92 10.47
CA ALA A 211 -8.09 -11.56 10.02
C ALA A 211 -7.27 -10.67 9.05
N VAL A 212 -7.91 -9.96 8.12
CA VAL A 212 -7.23 -8.99 7.25
C VAL A 212 -6.54 -7.91 8.06
N HIS A 213 -7.22 -7.34 9.06
CA HIS A 213 -6.66 -6.26 9.88
C HIS A 213 -5.50 -6.74 10.77
N GLU A 214 -5.62 -7.93 11.36
CA GLU A 214 -4.52 -8.53 12.12
C GLU A 214 -3.31 -8.86 11.21
N CYS A 215 -3.54 -9.29 9.97
CA CYS A 215 -2.48 -9.43 8.97
C CYS A 215 -1.77 -8.10 8.71
N TRP A 216 -2.52 -7.00 8.56
CA TRP A 216 -1.93 -5.67 8.42
C TRP A 216 -1.14 -5.24 9.64
N ARG A 217 -1.65 -5.47 10.85
CA ARG A 217 -0.92 -5.17 12.10
C ARG A 217 0.46 -5.84 12.11
N MET A 218 0.49 -7.13 11.76
CA MET A 218 1.73 -7.90 11.70
C MET A 218 2.65 -7.46 10.55
N ALA A 219 2.09 -7.07 9.40
CA ALA A 219 2.85 -6.50 8.29
C ALA A 219 3.54 -5.17 8.67
N VAL A 220 2.83 -4.29 9.41
CA VAL A 220 3.39 -3.03 9.92
C VAL A 220 4.53 -3.29 10.91
N LEU A 221 4.39 -4.27 11.81
CA LEU A 221 5.47 -4.63 12.74
C LEU A 221 6.70 -5.20 12.01
N ILE A 222 6.49 -6.06 11.01
CA ILE A 222 7.60 -6.55 10.17
C ILE A 222 8.30 -5.38 9.48
N TYR A 223 7.53 -4.45 8.91
CA TYR A 223 8.05 -3.25 8.26
C TYR A 223 8.85 -2.37 9.24
N LEU A 224 8.31 -2.12 10.44
CA LEU A 224 8.99 -1.38 11.51
C LEU A 224 10.37 -1.98 11.82
N TYR A 225 10.44 -3.30 12.01
CA TYR A 225 11.70 -3.95 12.37
C TYR A 225 12.70 -3.96 11.21
N MET A 226 12.25 -4.31 10.00
CA MET A 226 13.16 -4.47 8.87
C MET A 226 13.58 -3.13 8.24
N VAL A 227 12.73 -2.11 8.28
CA VAL A 227 13.01 -0.78 7.71
C VAL A 227 13.61 0.14 8.74
N LEU A 228 12.90 0.44 9.82
CA LEU A 228 13.37 1.42 10.80
C LEU A 228 14.52 0.87 11.64
N CYS A 229 14.39 -0.36 12.15
CA CYS A 229 15.44 -0.95 13.00
C CYS A 229 16.60 -1.55 12.18
N GLY A 230 16.48 -1.63 10.85
CA GLY A 230 17.48 -2.25 9.97
C GLY A 230 17.67 -3.75 10.19
N ALA A 231 16.68 -4.43 10.76
CA ALA A 231 16.75 -5.86 11.02
C ALA A 231 16.61 -6.70 9.73
N ASP A 232 17.16 -7.91 9.74
CA ASP A 232 16.91 -8.90 8.70
C ASP A 232 15.78 -9.87 9.08
N ALA A 233 15.41 -10.75 8.15
CA ALA A 233 14.35 -11.73 8.35
C ALA A 233 14.64 -12.81 9.42
N SER A 234 15.87 -12.86 9.97
CA SER A 234 16.27 -13.76 11.05
C SER A 234 16.17 -13.13 12.46
N ASP A 235 15.97 -11.81 12.55
CA ASP A 235 15.73 -11.11 13.82
C ASP A 235 14.57 -11.76 14.58
N CYS A 236 14.73 -11.95 15.89
CA CYS A 236 13.78 -12.69 16.71
C CYS A 236 12.37 -12.07 16.72
N ARG A 237 12.27 -10.74 16.61
CA ARG A 237 11.01 -10.00 16.54
C ARG A 237 10.34 -10.24 15.20
N VAL A 238 11.10 -10.20 14.10
CA VAL A 238 10.61 -10.49 12.75
C VAL A 238 10.12 -11.93 12.65
N VAL A 239 10.92 -12.89 13.12
CA VAL A 239 10.57 -14.32 13.13
C VAL A 239 9.32 -14.59 13.97
N SER A 240 9.20 -13.96 15.14
CA SER A 240 8.02 -14.09 16.02
C SER A 240 6.76 -13.55 15.34
N THR A 241 6.83 -12.35 14.79
CA THR A 241 5.72 -11.71 14.08
C THR A 241 5.32 -12.49 12.84
N MET A 242 6.29 -12.97 12.06
CA MET A 242 6.02 -13.79 10.87
C MET A 242 5.36 -15.13 11.22
N LYS A 243 5.74 -15.77 12.33
CA LYS A 243 5.05 -16.97 12.83
C LYS A 243 3.59 -16.70 13.17
N ARG A 244 3.28 -15.56 13.80
CA ARG A 244 1.90 -15.14 14.09
C ARG A 244 1.13 -14.86 12.79
N PHE A 245 1.76 -14.18 11.84
CA PHE A 245 1.19 -13.87 10.53
C PHE A 245 0.79 -15.15 9.80
N MET A 246 1.71 -16.09 9.68
CA MET A 246 1.46 -17.36 9.01
C MET A 246 0.43 -18.23 9.74
N ARG A 247 0.31 -18.13 11.06
CA ARG A 247 -0.76 -18.83 11.81
C ARG A 247 -2.14 -18.31 11.39
N LEU A 248 -2.29 -17.01 11.24
CA LEU A 248 -3.54 -16.39 10.82
C LEU A 248 -3.88 -16.68 9.35
N VAL A 249 -2.87 -16.58 8.48
CA VAL A 249 -2.99 -16.99 7.07
C VAL A 249 -3.43 -18.46 6.99
N LYS A 250 -2.74 -19.39 7.66
CA LYS A 250 -3.12 -20.82 7.63
C LYS A 250 -4.47 -21.11 8.29
N GLY A 251 -4.87 -20.30 9.27
CA GLY A 251 -6.14 -20.44 9.98
C GLY A 251 -7.36 -19.87 9.23
N THR A 252 -7.15 -19.11 8.15
CA THR A 252 -8.23 -18.58 7.32
C THR A 252 -8.48 -19.47 6.12
N LYS A 253 -9.76 -19.69 5.78
CA LYS A 253 -10.15 -20.45 4.61
C LYS A 253 -9.69 -19.70 3.34
N PRO A 254 -8.90 -20.33 2.45
CA PRO A 254 -8.51 -19.73 1.18
C PRO A 254 -9.72 -19.46 0.29
N GLY A 255 -9.63 -18.42 -0.54
CA GLY A 255 -10.68 -18.03 -1.46
C GLY A 255 -10.72 -16.52 -1.67
N ARG A 256 -11.57 -16.07 -2.60
CA ARG A 256 -11.68 -14.66 -3.02
C ARG A 256 -11.69 -13.69 -1.83
N ILE A 257 -12.56 -13.95 -0.85
CA ILE A 257 -12.54 -13.29 0.45
C ILE A 257 -12.07 -14.34 1.47
N PRO A 258 -11.01 -14.08 2.27
CA PRO A 258 -10.36 -12.78 2.47
C PRO A 258 -9.19 -12.45 1.53
N ASP A 259 -8.80 -13.34 0.60
CA ASP A 259 -7.48 -13.26 -0.05
C ASP A 259 -7.25 -11.98 -0.86
N THR A 260 -8.31 -11.43 -1.48
CA THR A 260 -8.24 -10.15 -2.20
C THR A 260 -7.71 -9.02 -1.30
N TYR A 261 -8.08 -9.01 -0.02
CA TYR A 261 -7.64 -8.00 0.94
C TYR A 261 -6.40 -8.43 1.74
N MET A 262 -6.04 -9.71 1.70
CA MET A 262 -4.81 -10.21 2.33
C MET A 262 -3.59 -10.23 1.39
N ALA A 263 -3.78 -10.06 0.08
CA ALA A 263 -2.68 -10.07 -0.89
C ALA A 263 -1.61 -9.03 -0.55
N ASN A 264 -1.98 -7.78 -0.30
CA ASN A 264 -1.03 -6.72 0.06
C ASN A 264 -0.26 -6.99 1.37
N PRO A 265 -0.88 -7.35 2.51
CA PRO A 265 -0.11 -7.68 3.70
C PRO A 265 0.72 -8.96 3.51
N MET A 266 0.31 -9.90 2.65
CA MET A 266 1.14 -11.06 2.28
C MET A 266 2.36 -10.65 1.44
N ILE A 267 2.24 -9.65 0.57
CA ILE A 267 3.38 -9.08 -0.17
C ILE A 267 4.38 -8.46 0.80
N VAL A 268 3.91 -7.60 1.72
CA VAL A 268 4.78 -6.94 2.72
C VAL A 268 5.44 -7.96 3.65
N ALA A 269 4.66 -8.86 4.27
CA ALA A 269 5.20 -9.86 5.19
C ALA A 269 6.02 -10.94 4.47
N GLY A 270 5.75 -11.19 3.18
CA GLY A 270 6.42 -12.19 2.36
C GLY A 270 7.91 -11.95 2.18
N VAL A 271 8.36 -10.69 2.27
CA VAL A 271 9.79 -10.34 2.27
C VAL A 271 10.53 -11.05 3.40
N ALA A 272 9.88 -11.18 4.57
CA ALA A 272 10.44 -11.84 5.75
C ALA A 272 10.27 -13.38 5.76
N ALA A 273 9.71 -13.98 4.71
CA ALA A 273 9.45 -15.42 4.68
C ALA A 273 10.74 -16.22 4.46
N CYS A 274 11.21 -16.91 5.50
CA CYS A 274 12.42 -17.75 5.44
C CYS A 274 12.16 -19.22 5.10
N LYS A 275 10.95 -19.74 5.35
CA LYS A 275 10.62 -21.15 5.15
C LYS A 275 9.94 -21.37 3.81
N ASP A 276 10.43 -22.32 3.01
CA ASP A 276 9.88 -22.61 1.69
C ASP A 276 8.38 -22.93 1.73
N ARG A 277 7.93 -23.66 2.75
CA ARG A 277 6.50 -23.92 2.97
C ARG A 277 5.68 -22.65 3.17
N ASP A 278 6.22 -21.66 3.88
CA ASP A 278 5.52 -20.40 4.11
C ASP A 278 5.52 -19.53 2.85
N ARG A 279 6.65 -19.51 2.11
CA ARG A 279 6.79 -18.88 0.79
C ARG A 279 5.78 -19.43 -0.22
N ASP A 280 5.63 -20.75 -0.28
CA ASP A 280 4.68 -21.42 -1.17
C ASP A 280 3.23 -21.07 -0.84
N ILE A 281 2.86 -21.05 0.45
CA ILE A 281 1.51 -20.67 0.86
C ILE A 281 1.20 -19.23 0.47
N ILE A 282 2.12 -18.30 0.73
CA ILE A 282 1.98 -16.89 0.37
C ILE A 282 1.79 -16.75 -1.15
N ARG A 283 2.69 -17.34 -1.93
CA ARG A 283 2.64 -17.34 -3.39
C ARG A 283 1.31 -17.89 -3.90
N GLN A 284 0.90 -19.06 -3.44
CA GLN A 284 -0.33 -19.71 -3.88
C GLN A 284 -1.57 -18.90 -3.54
N ARG A 285 -1.64 -18.30 -2.34
CA ARG A 285 -2.79 -17.49 -1.94
C ARG A 285 -2.90 -16.21 -2.74
N ILE A 286 -1.78 -15.50 -2.97
CA ILE A 286 -1.79 -14.30 -3.82
C ILE A 286 -2.22 -14.67 -5.24
N LEU A 287 -1.61 -15.68 -5.86
CA LEU A 287 -1.95 -16.11 -7.22
C LEU A 287 -3.35 -16.74 -7.36
N SER A 288 -4.00 -17.11 -6.25
CA SER A 288 -5.41 -17.55 -6.26
C SER A 288 -6.38 -16.38 -6.36
N VAL A 289 -5.92 -15.14 -6.18
CA VAL A 289 -6.67 -13.92 -6.45
C VAL A 289 -6.61 -13.63 -7.95
N PRO A 290 -7.74 -13.60 -8.67
CA PRO A 290 -7.78 -13.40 -10.11
C PRO A 290 -6.93 -12.25 -10.68
N GLU A 291 -6.94 -11.10 -10.03
CA GLU A 291 -6.19 -9.90 -10.44
C GLU A 291 -4.68 -10.10 -10.31
N CYS A 292 -4.23 -11.02 -9.46
CA CYS A 292 -2.83 -11.37 -9.26
C CYS A 292 -2.40 -12.62 -10.04
N ALA A 293 -3.36 -13.40 -10.54
CA ALA A 293 -3.09 -14.67 -11.23
C ALA A 293 -2.52 -14.48 -12.63
N THR A 294 -2.84 -13.36 -13.28
CA THR A 294 -2.53 -13.10 -14.69
C THR A 294 -1.14 -12.48 -14.84
N PRO A 295 -0.22 -13.06 -15.62
CA PRO A 295 1.08 -12.46 -15.88
C PRO A 295 0.96 -11.04 -16.45
N GLY A 296 1.84 -10.14 -15.99
CA GLY A 296 1.84 -8.74 -16.40
C GLY A 296 0.83 -7.87 -15.66
N THR A 297 0.20 -8.36 -14.58
CA THR A 297 -0.52 -7.52 -13.61
C THR A 297 0.35 -7.19 -12.40
N ALA A 298 0.10 -6.06 -11.75
CA ALA A 298 0.87 -5.61 -10.58
C ALA A 298 0.88 -6.64 -9.45
N GLY A 299 -0.24 -7.33 -9.21
CA GLY A 299 -0.31 -8.40 -8.22
C GLY A 299 0.56 -9.62 -8.58
N HIS A 300 0.66 -9.97 -9.86
CA HIS A 300 1.55 -11.03 -10.33
C HIS A 300 3.02 -10.61 -10.21
N ASP A 301 3.33 -9.39 -10.65
CA ASP A 301 4.68 -8.82 -10.57
C ASP A 301 5.16 -8.74 -9.10
N ALA A 302 4.27 -8.45 -8.14
CA ALA A 302 4.60 -8.48 -6.72
C ALA A 302 5.05 -9.87 -6.25
N VAL A 303 4.44 -10.94 -6.77
CA VAL A 303 4.86 -12.32 -6.49
C VAL A 303 6.22 -12.61 -7.09
N LEU A 304 6.50 -12.11 -8.30
CA LEU A 304 7.82 -12.24 -8.92
C LEU A 304 8.89 -11.50 -8.10
N GLN A 305 8.57 -10.33 -7.54
CA GLN A 305 9.47 -9.62 -6.64
C GLN A 305 9.81 -10.44 -5.40
N LEU A 306 8.81 -11.06 -4.76
CA LEU A 306 9.06 -11.95 -3.62
C LEU A 306 9.96 -13.14 -4.00
N GLN A 307 9.73 -13.74 -5.17
CA GLN A 307 10.56 -14.83 -5.65
C GLN A 307 12.02 -14.40 -5.90
N ASP A 308 12.24 -13.21 -6.45
CA ASP A 308 13.57 -12.62 -6.62
C ASP A 308 14.25 -12.40 -5.25
N VAL A 309 13.54 -11.81 -4.28
CA VAL A 309 14.03 -11.63 -2.89
C VAL A 309 14.44 -12.98 -2.28
N TRP A 310 13.58 -14.00 -2.39
CA TRP A 310 13.85 -15.32 -1.82
C TRP A 310 15.04 -16.01 -2.50
N ALA A 311 15.12 -15.93 -3.83
CA ALA A 311 16.21 -16.50 -4.60
C ALA A 311 17.54 -15.81 -4.27
N ARG A 312 17.54 -14.48 -4.14
CA ARG A 312 18.70 -13.68 -3.73
C ARG A 312 19.19 -14.08 -2.34
N ALA A 313 18.30 -14.06 -1.34
CA ALA A 313 18.63 -14.42 0.03
C ALA A 313 19.23 -15.84 0.11
N SER A 314 18.63 -16.80 -0.60
CA SER A 314 19.13 -18.18 -0.68
C SER A 314 20.47 -18.28 -1.41
N GLY A 315 20.66 -17.59 -2.54
CA GLY A 315 21.90 -17.61 -3.32
C GLY A 315 23.08 -16.96 -2.59
N GLU A 316 22.81 -15.91 -1.80
CA GLU A 316 23.80 -15.22 -0.98
C GLU A 316 24.02 -15.87 0.40
N GLY A 317 23.23 -16.90 0.75
CA GLY A 317 23.36 -17.61 2.03
C GLY A 317 23.04 -16.76 3.26
N ARG A 318 22.16 -15.75 3.13
CA ARG A 318 21.79 -14.82 4.21
C ARG A 318 20.27 -14.68 4.35
N ALA A 319 19.83 -14.10 5.47
CA ALA A 319 18.45 -13.67 5.61
C ALA A 319 18.15 -12.50 4.67
N ALA A 320 16.88 -12.38 4.24
CA ALA A 320 16.43 -11.25 3.45
C ALA A 320 16.46 -9.96 4.29
N VAL A 321 16.83 -8.85 3.67
CA VAL A 321 16.75 -7.49 4.21
C VAL A 321 15.77 -6.69 3.39
N TRP A 322 15.21 -5.61 3.95
CA TRP A 322 14.18 -4.84 3.23
C TRP A 322 14.67 -4.25 1.90
N ALA A 323 15.95 -3.89 1.81
CA ALA A 323 16.57 -3.37 0.59
C ALA A 323 16.54 -4.36 -0.59
N ASP A 324 16.43 -5.68 -0.33
CA ASP A 324 16.29 -6.68 -1.38
C ASP A 324 15.02 -6.46 -2.21
N LEU A 325 13.94 -5.99 -1.57
CA LEU A 325 12.66 -5.71 -2.24
C LEU A 325 12.82 -4.61 -3.29
N ARG A 326 13.62 -3.58 -3.01
CA ARG A 326 13.89 -2.50 -3.96
C ARG A 326 14.64 -3.00 -5.19
N ILE A 327 15.61 -3.90 -4.99
CA ILE A 327 16.37 -4.52 -6.08
C ILE A 327 15.45 -5.42 -6.91
N ALA A 328 14.61 -6.22 -6.25
CA ALA A 328 13.62 -7.06 -6.91
C ALA A 328 12.62 -6.22 -7.72
N CYS A 329 12.16 -5.09 -7.17
CA CYS A 329 11.28 -4.18 -7.89
C CYS A 329 11.95 -3.66 -9.17
N PHE A 330 13.20 -3.21 -9.10
CA PHE A 330 13.95 -2.79 -10.27
C PHE A 330 14.13 -3.92 -11.29
N ASN A 331 14.46 -5.14 -10.85
CA ASN A 331 14.62 -6.29 -11.75
C ASN A 331 13.33 -6.65 -12.51
N ILE A 332 12.18 -6.57 -11.85
CA ILE A 332 10.88 -6.95 -12.44
C ILE A 332 10.28 -5.83 -13.29
N THR A 333 10.46 -4.57 -12.89
CA THR A 333 9.79 -3.43 -13.51
C THR A 333 10.68 -2.60 -14.43
N GLY A 334 11.99 -2.67 -14.25
CA GLY A 334 12.96 -1.77 -14.88
C GLY A 334 12.95 -0.34 -14.33
N MET A 335 12.17 -0.07 -13.28
CA MET A 335 11.97 1.27 -12.69
C MET A 335 12.66 1.43 -11.35
#